data_AF-A0A952CNF5-F1
#
_entry.id   AF-A0A952CNF5-F1
#
_cell.length_a   1.000
_cell.length_b   1.000
_cell.length_c   1.000
_cell.angle_alpha   90.00
_cell.angle_beta   90.00
_cell.angle_gamma   90.00
#
_symmetry.space_group_name_H-M   'P 1'
#
loop_
_entity.id
_entity.type
_entity.pdbx_description
1 polymer ?
#
loop_
_entity_poly.entity_id
_entity_poly.type
_entity_poly.pdbx_seq_one_letter_code
_entity_poly.pdbx_strand_id
1 'polypeptide(L)' 'VADFQTLLEMQRELLDMSDDANDEGTNSLMSDYIRAQEKLVWMYNSYLG' A
#
# COMPACT_ATOMS: atom_id res chain seq x y z
N VAL A 1 -6.44 -0.78 -13.45
CA VAL A 1 -5.85 -1.84 -12.58
C VAL A 1 -4.33 -1.69 -12.49
N ALA A 2 -3.62 -1.47 -13.61
CA ALA A 2 -2.17 -1.25 -13.61
C ALA A 2 -1.69 -0.18 -12.60
N ASP A 3 -2.35 0.98 -12.55
CA ASP A 3 -1.92 2.09 -11.67
C ASP A 3 -1.99 1.76 -10.16
N PHE A 4 -2.98 0.96 -9.73
CA PHE A 4 -3.11 0.58 -8.32
C PHE A 4 -2.04 -0.43 -7.89
N GLN A 5 -1.60 -1.28 -8.82
CA GLN A 5 -0.52 -2.22 -8.56
C GLN A 5 0.81 -1.47 -8.43
N THR A 6 1.12 -0.54 -9.34
CA THR A 6 2.32 0.30 -9.26
C THR A 6 2.37 1.08 -7.94
N LEU A 7 1.25 1.66 -7.51
CA LEU A 7 1.20 2.38 -6.24
C LEU A 7 1.45 1.47 -5.04
N LEU A 8 0.89 0.26 -5.02
CA LEU A 8 1.12 -0.72 -3.95
C LEU A 8 2.58 -1.19 -3.89
N GLU A 9 3.24 -1.37 -5.03
CA GLU A 9 4.66 -1.70 -5.11
C GLU A 9 5.51 -0.59 -4.47
N MET A 10 5.25 0.67 -4.84
CA MET A 10 5.94 1.83 -4.25
C MET A 10 5.68 1.98 -2.75
N GLN A 11 4.45 1.71 -2.29
CA GLN A 11 4.12 1.77 -0.87
C GLN A 11 4.85 0.69 -0.05
N ARG A 12 5.03 -0.51 -0.60
CA ARG A 12 5.78 -1.59 0.04
C ARG A 12 7.27 -1.29 0.10
N GLU A 13 7.83 -0.72 -0.97
CA GLU A 13 9.22 -0.24 -0.97
C GLU A 13 9.43 0.84 0.10
N LEU A 14 8.52 1.82 0.21
CA LEU A 14 8.58 2.84 1.26
C LEU A 14 8.42 2.26 2.67
N LEU A 15 7.58 1.23 2.85
CA LEU A 15 7.42 0.54 4.12
C LEU A 15 8.76 -0.07 4.57
N ASP A 16 9.41 -0.83 3.68
CA ASP A 16 10.70 -1.47 3.96
C ASP A 16 11.79 -0.42 4.25
N MET A 17 11.86 0.64 3.44
CA MET A 17 12.80 1.75 3.66
C MET A 17 12.59 2.46 5.00
N SER A 18 11.33 2.65 5.42
CA SER A 18 11.01 3.29 6.70
C SER A 18 11.35 2.38 7.89
N ASP A 19 11.22 1.05 7.74
CA ASP A 19 11.65 0.08 8.75
C ASP A 19 13.17 0.11 8.93
N ASP A 20 13.93 0.05 7.83
CA ASP A 20 15.40 0.13 7.83
C ASP A 20 15.91 1.43 8.47
N ALA A 21 15.17 2.53 8.29
CA ALA A 21 15.48 3.83 8.87
C ALA A 21 15.07 4.00 10.34
N ASN A 22 14.37 3.02 10.94
CA ASN A 22 13.68 3.15 12.24
C ASN A 22 12.73 4.38 12.29
N ASP A 23 12.09 4.71 11.16
CA ASP A 23 11.05 5.73 11.09
C ASP A 23 9.67 5.10 11.34
N GLU A 24 9.39 4.83 12.62
CA GLU A 24 8.16 4.16 13.06
C GLU A 24 6.88 4.89 12.61
N GLY A 25 6.91 6.23 12.56
CA GLY A 25 5.76 7.04 12.20
C GLY A 25 5.37 6.85 10.74
N THR A 26 6.36 6.92 9.84
CA THR A 26 6.14 6.66 8.42
C THR A 26 5.79 5.19 8.16
N ASN A 27 6.43 4.26 8.86
CA ASN A 27 6.16 2.83 8.71
C ASN A 27 4.71 2.47 9.08
N SER A 28 4.23 2.98 10.22
CA SER A 28 2.84 2.79 10.63
C SER A 28 1.85 3.39 9.61
N LEU A 29 2.15 4.57 9.07
CA LEU A 29 1.29 5.22 8.08
C LEU A 29 1.23 4.42 6.77
N MET A 30 2.39 3.94 6.28
CA MET A 30 2.45 3.13 5.05
C MET A 30 1.69 1.81 5.21
N SER A 31 1.80 1.16 6.37
CA SER A 31 1.04 -0.05 6.68
C SER A 31 -0.48 0.15 6.56
N ASP A 32 -0.99 1.28 7.07
CA ASP A 32 -2.42 1.60 6.99
C ASP A 32 -2.87 1.93 5.55
N TYR A 33 -2.05 2.66 4.79
CA TYR A 33 -2.33 2.96 3.39
C TYR A 33 -2.34 1.72 2.51
N ILE A 34 -1.39 0.80 2.68
CA ILE A 34 -1.36 -0.47 1.94
C ILE A 34 -2.65 -1.25 2.19
N ARG A 35 -3.06 -1.40 3.46
CA ARG A 35 -4.28 -2.12 3.82
C ARG A 35 -5.54 -1.49 3.19
N ALA A 36 -5.65 -0.17 3.24
CA ALA A 36 -6.77 0.55 2.63
C ALA A 36 -6.80 0.37 1.10
N GLN A 37 -5.62 0.43 0.47
CA GLN A 37 -5.48 0.31 -0.98
C GLN A 37 -5.81 -1.10 -1.47
N GLU A 38 -5.33 -2.15 -0.79
CA GLU A 38 -5.68 -3.54 -1.09
C GLU A 38 -7.20 -3.76 -0.99
N LYS A 39 -7.84 -3.18 0.03
CA LYS A 39 -9.30 -3.22 0.17
C LYS A 39 -10.01 -2.54 -1.00
N LEU A 40 -9.53 -1.37 -1.44
CA LEU A 40 -10.10 -0.67 -2.60
C LEU A 40 -9.96 -1.49 -3.89
N VAL A 41 -8.79 -2.09 -4.12
CA VAL A 41 -8.55 -2.97 -5.28
C VAL A 41 -9.50 -4.16 -5.25
N TRP A 42 -9.69 -4.80 -4.09
CA TRP A 42 -10.66 -5.87 -3.92
C TRP A 42 -12.10 -5.43 -4.23
N MET A 43 -12.52 -4.26 -3.74
CA MET A 43 -13.84 -3.71 -4.01
C MET A 43 -14.06 -3.43 -5.51
N TYR A 44 -13.07 -2.83 -6.18
CA TYR A 44 -13.17 -2.56 -7.62
C TYR A 44 -13.20 -3.84 -8.44
N ASN A 45 -12.37 -4.83 -8.12
CA ASN A 45 -12.40 -6.12 -8.79
C ASN A 45 -13.74 -6.84 -8.60
N SER A 46 -14.33 -6.74 -7.40
CA SER A 46 -15.65 -7.34 -7.12
C SER A 46 -16.79 -6.63 -7.86
N TYR A 47 -16.66 -5.31 -8.06
CA TYR A 47 -17.68 -4.50 -8.75
C TYR A 47 -17.64 -4.64 -10.27
N LEU A 48 -16.44 -4.71 -10.86
CA LEU A 48 -16.22 -4.76 -12.31
C LEU A 48 -16.22 -6.18 -12.89
N GLY A 49 -16.58 -7.19 -12.09
CA GLY A 49 -16.52 -8.62 -12.43
C GLY A 49 -17.03 -8.98 -13.82
#